data_AF-A0A177Q0Z9-F1
#
_entry.id   AF-A0A177Q0Z9-F1
#
_cell.length_a   1.000
_cell.length_b   1.000
_cell.length_c   1.000
_cell.angle_alpha   90.00
_cell.angle_beta   90.00
_cell.angle_gamma   90.00
#
_symmetry.space_group_name_H-M   'P 1'
#
loop_
_entity.id
_entity.type
_entity.pdbx_description
1 polymer ?
#
loop_
_entity_poly.entity_id
_entity_poly.type
_entity_poly.pdbx_seq_one_letter_code
_entity_poly.pdbx_strand_id
1 'polypeptide(L)'
;MVNRIFAAVTLAGMSWESMVEQKIQEAMDAGAFDNLKGAGEPLPIRYNESMLAGDMWMAFRVMQNGGLLPAWLELAREIERDIEGLQRFADRHARHVASAARDGRWPQWRSAISTARDNYEEAARKVRRKQDRFNVEAPALVNERPALWVDRELERLDERALAAGAPRSWFAESSRHQTS
;
A
#
# COMPACT_ATOMS: atom_id res chain seq x y z
N MET A 1 55.60 -42.65 12.82
CA MET A 1 54.95 -41.90 13.91
C MET A 1 54.01 -40.89 13.27
N VAL A 2 52.70 -41.20 13.20
CA VAL A 2 51.65 -40.64 14.09
C VAL A 2 51.55 -39.12 13.97
N ASN A 3 50.56 -38.61 13.23
CA ASN A 3 49.37 -38.06 13.90
C ASN A 3 48.16 -37.99 12.95
N ARG A 4 47.11 -38.70 13.36
CA ARG A 4 45.74 -38.63 12.82
C ARG A 4 45.11 -37.35 13.38
N ILE A 5 44.41 -36.57 12.54
CA ILE A 5 43.19 -35.77 12.81
C ILE A 5 42.89 -35.07 11.47
N PHE A 6 42.21 -35.79 10.56
CA PHE A 6 41.40 -35.18 9.48
C PHE A 6 39.93 -35.53 9.69
N ALA A 7 39.52 -35.51 10.96
CA ALA A 7 38.15 -35.68 11.41
C ALA A 7 37.83 -34.55 12.40
N ALA A 8 37.72 -33.33 11.87
CA ALA A 8 36.88 -32.29 12.43
C ALA A 8 35.69 -32.19 11.45
N VAL A 9 34.69 -33.06 11.62
CA VAL A 9 33.47 -32.70 12.36
C VAL A 9 32.91 -31.38 11.82
N THR A 10 32.16 -31.52 10.73
CA THR A 10 30.77 -31.05 10.60
C THR A 10 30.41 -29.89 11.54
N LEU A 11 30.30 -28.67 11.02
CA LEU A 11 29.35 -27.60 11.45
C LEU A 11 29.71 -26.25 10.79
N ALA A 12 29.06 -25.94 9.67
CA ALA A 12 28.74 -24.60 9.14
C ALA A 12 28.11 -24.80 7.75
N GLY A 13 26.88 -25.27 7.66
CA GLY A 13 25.73 -24.37 7.54
C GLY A 13 25.11 -24.58 6.16
N MET A 14 24.16 -25.50 6.03
CA MET A 14 23.31 -25.59 4.83
C MET A 14 22.74 -24.19 4.59
N SER A 15 22.99 -23.61 3.41
CA SER A 15 22.31 -22.37 3.04
C SER A 15 20.82 -22.65 2.97
N TRP A 16 20.00 -21.65 3.30
CA TRP A 16 18.56 -21.78 3.18
C TRP A 16 18.14 -22.23 1.76
N GLU A 17 18.86 -21.76 0.75
CA GLU A 17 18.71 -22.17 -0.65
C GLU A 17 18.92 -23.68 -0.84
N SER A 18 20.00 -24.25 -0.29
CA SER A 18 20.28 -25.69 -0.41
C SER A 18 19.25 -26.58 0.29
N MET A 19 18.68 -26.11 1.39
CA MET A 19 17.61 -26.83 2.10
C MET A 19 16.28 -26.76 1.35
N VAL A 20 15.97 -25.62 0.74
CA VAL A 20 14.77 -25.45 -0.10
C VAL A 20 14.88 -26.31 -1.35
N GLU A 21 16.03 -26.31 -2.03
CA GLU A 21 16.27 -27.12 -3.23
C GLU A 21 16.09 -28.62 -2.94
N GLN A 22 16.67 -29.11 -1.83
CA GLN A 22 16.52 -30.50 -1.43
C GLN A 22 15.04 -30.89 -1.24
N LYS A 23 14.24 -30.02 -0.61
CA LYS A 23 12.80 -30.27 -0.43
C LYS A 23 12.01 -30.27 -1.75
N ILE A 24 12.39 -29.40 -2.69
CA ILE A 24 11.78 -29.37 -4.02
C ILE A 24 12.06 -30.70 -4.74
N GLN A 25 13.32 -31.15 -4.72
CA GLN A 25 13.72 -32.41 -5.35
C GLN A 25 13.01 -33.63 -4.74
N GLU A 26 12.92 -33.70 -3.40
CA GLU A 26 12.19 -34.78 -2.71
C GLU A 26 10.71 -34.81 -3.11
N ALA A 27 10.06 -33.65 -3.27
CA ALA A 27 8.68 -33.54 -3.72
C ALA A 27 8.51 -33.93 -5.20
N MET A 28 9.48 -33.61 -6.06
CA MET A 28 9.51 -34.04 -7.45
C MET A 28 9.63 -35.56 -7.56
N ASP A 29 10.57 -36.16 -6.81
CA ASP A 29 10.79 -37.61 -6.81
C ASP A 29 9.57 -38.38 -6.27
N ALA A 30 8.82 -37.77 -5.36
CA ALA A 30 7.57 -38.31 -4.83
C ALA A 30 6.35 -38.12 -5.77
N GLY A 31 6.52 -37.51 -6.95
CA GLY A 31 5.43 -37.23 -7.89
C GLY A 31 4.43 -36.18 -7.40
N ALA A 32 4.80 -35.33 -6.44
CA ALA A 32 3.89 -34.34 -5.84
C ALA A 32 3.40 -33.26 -6.83
N PHE A 33 4.06 -33.14 -7.99
CA PHE A 33 3.71 -32.22 -9.07
C PHE A 33 2.96 -32.91 -10.23
N ASP A 34 2.68 -34.21 -10.12
CA ASP A 34 1.92 -34.95 -11.14
C ASP A 34 0.41 -34.69 -11.01
N ASN A 35 -0.28 -34.56 -12.14
CA ASN A 35 -1.75 -34.36 -12.21
C ASN A 35 -2.28 -33.20 -11.34
N LEU A 36 -1.50 -32.13 -11.18
CA LEU A 36 -1.96 -30.93 -10.49
C LEU A 36 -3.26 -30.42 -11.12
N LYS A 37 -4.18 -29.97 -10.26
CA LYS A 37 -5.43 -29.36 -10.70
C LYS A 37 -5.13 -28.11 -11.54
N GLY A 38 -5.55 -28.12 -12.80
CA GLY A 38 -5.29 -27.04 -13.77
C GLY A 38 -3.96 -27.17 -14.53
N ALA A 39 -3.27 -28.31 -14.43
CA ALA A 39 -2.08 -28.60 -15.23
C ALA A 39 -2.41 -28.52 -16.74
N GLY A 40 -1.61 -27.75 -17.48
CA GLY A 40 -1.82 -27.51 -18.92
C GLY A 40 -2.82 -26.41 -19.25
N GLU A 41 -3.53 -25.85 -18.27
CA GLU A 41 -4.44 -24.72 -18.47
C GLU A 41 -3.74 -23.37 -18.23
N PRO A 42 -4.18 -22.28 -18.87
CA PRO A 42 -3.66 -20.94 -18.58
C PRO A 42 -3.84 -20.56 -17.11
N LEU A 43 -2.80 -19.98 -16.49
CA LEU A 43 -2.88 -19.53 -15.11
C LEU A 43 -3.99 -18.47 -14.96
N PRO A 44 -4.86 -18.54 -13.91
CA PRO A 44 -5.85 -17.51 -13.66
C PRO A 44 -5.15 -16.28 -13.08
N ILE A 45 -4.71 -15.35 -13.94
CA ILE A 45 -4.07 -14.10 -13.52
C ILE A 45 -5.16 -13.11 -13.10
N ARG A 46 -5.25 -12.77 -11.81
CA ARG A 46 -6.08 -11.66 -11.36
C ARG A 46 -5.32 -10.36 -11.59
N TYR A 47 -5.93 -9.44 -12.33
CA TYR A 47 -5.30 -8.19 -12.77
C TYR A 47 -4.65 -7.40 -11.62
N ASN A 48 -5.32 -7.34 -10.46
CA ASN A 48 -4.82 -6.63 -9.26
C ASN A 48 -3.60 -7.29 -8.62
N GLU A 49 -3.49 -8.61 -8.61
CA GLU A 49 -2.37 -9.33 -7.99
C GLU A 49 -1.08 -9.17 -8.80
N SER A 50 -1.16 -9.18 -10.15
CA SER A 50 0.03 -9.00 -10.99
C SER A 50 0.61 -7.58 -10.90
N MET A 51 -0.25 -6.56 -10.78
CA MET A 51 0.18 -5.16 -10.63
C MET A 51 0.88 -4.90 -9.29
N LEU A 52 0.45 -5.60 -8.24
CA LEU A 52 1.01 -5.48 -6.88
C LEU A 52 2.39 -6.12 -6.72
N ALA A 53 2.72 -7.08 -7.58
CA ALA A 53 3.81 -8.01 -7.37
C ALA A 53 4.89 -8.01 -8.46
N GLY A 54 4.59 -7.47 -9.65
CA GLY A 54 5.49 -7.52 -10.79
C GLY A 54 5.95 -8.95 -11.09
N ASP A 55 7.25 -9.11 -11.32
CA ASP A 55 7.88 -10.40 -11.64
C ASP A 55 7.80 -11.43 -10.50
N MET A 56 7.54 -10.98 -9.27
CA MET A 56 7.41 -11.85 -8.08
C MET A 56 5.99 -12.37 -7.86
N TRP A 57 5.06 -12.09 -8.77
CA TRP A 57 3.66 -12.53 -8.64
C TRP A 57 3.50 -14.03 -8.42
N MET A 58 4.28 -14.86 -9.13
CA MET A 58 4.26 -16.30 -8.94
C MET A 58 4.69 -16.72 -7.52
N ALA A 59 5.75 -16.10 -7.00
CA ALA A 59 6.23 -16.38 -5.64
C ALA A 59 5.17 -16.02 -4.59
N PHE A 60 4.45 -14.89 -4.74
CA PHE A 60 3.39 -14.54 -3.80
C PHE A 60 2.15 -15.39 -3.94
N ARG A 61 1.82 -15.86 -5.15
CA ARG A 61 0.70 -16.77 -5.33
C ARG A 61 0.94 -18.09 -4.63
N VAL A 62 2.16 -18.64 -4.72
CA VAL A 62 2.57 -19.83 -3.97
C VAL A 62 2.45 -19.57 -2.46
N MET A 63 2.93 -18.42 -2.01
CA MET A 63 2.90 -18.03 -0.59
C MET A 63 1.46 -17.81 -0.07
N GLN A 64 0.58 -17.20 -0.87
CA GLN A 64 -0.84 -17.00 -0.56
C GLN A 64 -1.60 -18.33 -0.47
N ASN A 65 -1.33 -19.26 -1.39
CA ASN A 65 -1.91 -20.60 -1.36
C ASN A 65 -1.46 -21.38 -0.10
N GLY A 66 -0.25 -21.10 0.40
CA GLY A 66 0.28 -21.63 1.65
C GLY A 66 -0.11 -20.86 2.92
N GLY A 67 -0.90 -19.77 2.80
CA GLY A 67 -1.34 -18.96 3.94
C GLY A 67 -0.28 -18.03 4.56
N LEU A 68 0.82 -17.75 3.85
CA LEU A 68 2.01 -17.08 4.40
C LEU A 68 2.29 -15.70 3.79
N LEU A 69 1.27 -14.87 3.53
CA LEU A 69 1.46 -13.57 2.83
C LEU A 69 2.54 -12.69 3.50
N PRO A 70 3.45 -12.06 2.73
CA PRO A 70 4.40 -11.10 3.29
C PRO A 70 3.67 -9.90 3.88
N ALA A 71 4.14 -9.39 5.02
CA ALA A 71 3.53 -8.25 5.72
C ALA A 71 3.37 -7.00 4.82
N TRP A 72 4.31 -6.75 3.91
CA TRP A 72 4.23 -5.63 2.98
C TRP A 72 3.11 -5.78 1.93
N LEU A 73 2.71 -7.01 1.57
CA LEU A 73 1.63 -7.26 0.60
C LEU A 73 0.26 -7.02 1.26
N GLU A 74 0.13 -7.37 2.54
CA GLU A 74 -1.04 -6.99 3.34
C GLU A 74 -1.12 -5.46 3.48
N LEU A 75 0.00 -4.82 3.77
CA LEU A 75 0.12 -3.37 3.82
C LEU A 75 -0.26 -2.70 2.49
N ALA A 76 0.13 -3.27 1.35
CA ALA A 76 -0.27 -2.76 0.03
C ALA A 76 -1.79 -2.75 -0.13
N ARG A 77 -2.47 -3.84 0.26
CA ARG A 77 -3.93 -3.96 0.21
C ARG A 77 -4.61 -2.99 1.18
N GLU A 78 -4.04 -2.77 2.35
CA GLU A 78 -4.54 -1.77 3.30
C GLU A 78 -4.41 -0.35 2.73
N ILE A 79 -3.28 0.00 2.12
CA ILE A 79 -3.06 1.30 1.49
C ILE A 79 -4.12 1.55 0.41
N GLU A 80 -4.41 0.58 -0.44
CA GLU A 80 -5.44 0.71 -1.48
C GLU A 80 -6.83 0.96 -0.89
N ARG A 81 -7.24 0.17 0.11
CA ARG A 81 -8.52 0.35 0.79
C ARG A 81 -8.62 1.71 1.48
N ASP A 82 -7.53 2.18 2.09
CA ASP A 82 -7.51 3.47 2.78
C ASP A 82 -7.55 4.63 1.77
N ILE A 83 -6.87 4.52 0.62
CA ILE A 83 -6.95 5.49 -0.49
C ILE A 83 -8.38 5.57 -1.04
N GLU A 84 -9.03 4.44 -1.30
CA GLU A 84 -10.45 4.41 -1.69
C GLU A 84 -11.33 5.05 -0.60
N GLY A 85 -10.95 4.90 0.66
CA GLY A 85 -11.60 5.52 1.80
C GLY A 85 -11.53 7.05 1.82
N LEU A 86 -10.47 7.65 1.28
CA LEU A 86 -10.29 9.11 1.24
C LEU A 86 -11.42 9.80 0.48
N GLN A 87 -11.98 9.15 -0.55
CA GLN A 87 -13.07 9.70 -1.34
C GLN A 87 -14.29 10.02 -0.47
N ARG A 88 -14.60 9.19 0.54
CA ARG A 88 -15.73 9.42 1.46
C ARG A 88 -15.57 10.69 2.29
N PHE A 89 -14.34 11.01 2.68
CA PHE A 89 -14.03 12.24 3.42
C PHE A 89 -14.12 13.46 2.48
N ALA A 90 -13.57 13.35 1.27
CA ALA A 90 -13.66 14.40 0.25
C ALA A 90 -15.12 14.70 -0.13
N ASP A 91 -15.97 13.68 -0.27
CA ASP A 91 -17.39 13.83 -0.58
C ASP A 91 -18.17 14.45 0.57
N ARG A 92 -17.81 14.14 1.82
CA ARG A 92 -18.38 14.81 3.01
C ARG A 92 -18.03 16.29 3.02
N HIS A 93 -16.77 16.64 2.79
CA HIS A 93 -16.33 18.03 2.66
C HIS A 93 -17.12 18.74 1.54
N ALA A 94 -17.19 18.14 0.36
CA ALA A 94 -17.91 18.70 -0.79
C ALA A 94 -19.41 18.92 -0.50
N ARG A 95 -20.07 18.03 0.25
CA ARG A 95 -21.48 18.19 0.65
C ARG A 95 -21.70 19.37 1.59
N HIS A 96 -20.79 19.63 2.53
CA HIS A 96 -20.87 20.79 3.40
C HIS A 96 -20.65 22.09 2.62
N VAL A 97 -19.65 22.11 1.73
CA VAL A 97 -19.40 23.24 0.82
C VAL A 97 -20.63 23.52 -0.06
N ALA A 98 -21.20 22.51 -0.70
CA ALA A 98 -22.38 22.67 -1.56
C ALA A 98 -23.61 23.18 -0.79
N SER A 99 -23.81 22.72 0.44
CA SER A 99 -24.89 23.20 1.31
C SER A 99 -24.67 24.65 1.75
N ALA A 100 -23.42 25.04 2.02
CA ALA A 100 -23.08 26.42 2.34
C ALA A 100 -23.29 27.37 1.15
N ALA A 101 -22.87 26.94 -0.04
CA ALA A 101 -23.02 27.69 -1.28
C ALA A 101 -24.50 27.87 -1.67
N ARG A 102 -25.33 26.82 -1.54
CA ARG A 102 -26.76 26.87 -1.86
C ARG A 102 -27.51 27.93 -1.05
N ASP A 103 -27.21 28.00 0.24
CA ASP A 103 -27.99 28.80 1.17
C ASP A 103 -27.32 30.15 1.50
N GLY A 104 -26.09 30.39 1.01
CA GLY A 104 -25.27 31.57 1.29
C GLY A 104 -24.77 31.70 2.74
N ARG A 105 -25.06 30.72 3.59
CA ARG A 105 -24.83 30.74 5.04
C ARG A 105 -23.47 30.19 5.44
N TRP A 106 -22.39 30.74 4.89
CA TRP A 106 -21.03 30.26 5.14
C TRP A 106 -20.66 30.15 6.63
N PRO A 107 -20.82 31.19 7.47
CA PRO A 107 -20.38 31.12 8.87
C PRO A 107 -20.97 29.94 9.65
N GLN A 108 -22.20 29.53 9.35
CA GLN A 108 -22.88 28.41 9.99
C GLN A 108 -22.27 27.05 9.61
N TRP A 109 -21.68 26.94 8.42
CA TRP A 109 -21.04 25.72 7.92
C TRP A 109 -19.54 25.66 8.21
N ARG A 110 -18.92 26.74 8.70
CA ARG A 110 -17.47 26.83 8.90
C ARG A 110 -16.89 25.66 9.69
N SER A 111 -17.49 25.36 10.84
CA SER A 111 -17.04 24.25 11.69
C SER A 111 -17.14 22.91 10.97
N ALA A 112 -18.28 22.61 10.33
CA ALA A 112 -18.49 21.36 9.61
C ALA A 112 -17.52 21.19 8.42
N ILE A 113 -17.22 22.26 7.69
CA ILE A 113 -16.26 22.27 6.58
C ILE A 113 -14.85 22.02 7.12
N SER A 114 -14.42 22.75 8.17
CA SER A 114 -13.11 22.55 8.81
C SER A 114 -12.96 21.12 9.32
N THR A 115 -13.93 20.62 10.09
CA THR A 115 -13.89 19.25 10.62
C THR A 115 -13.84 18.21 9.50
N ALA A 116 -14.55 18.40 8.38
CA ALA A 116 -14.47 17.49 7.25
C ALA A 116 -13.10 17.51 6.56
N ARG A 117 -12.48 18.69 6.47
CA ARG A 117 -11.10 18.87 5.95
C ARG A 117 -10.08 18.20 6.88
N ASP A 118 -10.16 18.44 8.18
CA ASP A 118 -9.24 17.88 9.17
C ASP A 118 -9.33 16.34 9.22
N ASN A 119 -10.54 15.79 9.09
CA ASN A 119 -10.74 14.34 8.97
C ASN A 119 -10.11 13.76 7.69
N TYR A 120 -10.19 14.49 6.56
CA TYR A 120 -9.51 14.09 5.33
C TYR A 120 -7.99 14.12 5.53
N GLU A 121 -7.46 15.19 6.12
CA GLU A 121 -6.04 15.34 6.42
C GLU A 121 -5.52 14.18 7.28
N GLU A 122 -6.20 13.87 8.39
CA GLU A 122 -5.78 12.80 9.29
C GLU A 122 -5.74 11.43 8.57
N ALA A 123 -6.77 11.14 7.76
CA ALA A 123 -6.82 9.92 6.95
C ALA A 123 -5.71 9.88 5.89
N ALA A 124 -5.49 10.98 5.17
CA ALA A 124 -4.46 11.09 4.15
C ALA A 124 -3.05 10.95 4.75
N ARG A 125 -2.79 11.53 5.92
CA ARG A 125 -1.51 11.36 6.64
C ARG A 125 -1.33 9.92 7.15
N LYS A 126 -2.40 9.21 7.51
CA LYS A 126 -2.34 7.76 7.83
C LYS A 126 -1.93 6.94 6.61
N VAL A 127 -2.54 7.19 5.45
CA VAL A 127 -2.15 6.57 4.17
C VAL A 127 -0.68 6.84 3.87
N ARG A 128 -0.24 8.10 3.99
CA ARG A 128 1.14 8.49 3.72
C ARG A 128 2.14 7.72 4.57
N ARG A 129 1.91 7.61 5.89
CA ARG A 129 2.77 6.81 6.77
C ARG A 129 2.85 5.33 6.36
N LYS A 130 1.74 4.76 5.89
CA LYS A 130 1.72 3.38 5.37
C LYS A 130 2.51 3.26 4.08
N GLN A 131 2.40 4.23 3.17
CA GLN A 131 3.20 4.27 1.93
C GLN A 131 4.69 4.41 2.23
N ASP A 132 5.08 5.28 3.15
CA ASP A 132 6.48 5.43 3.56
C ASP A 132 7.03 4.12 4.15
N ARG A 133 6.25 3.44 5.00
CA ARG A 133 6.60 2.11 5.53
C ARG A 133 6.72 1.06 4.43
N PHE A 134 5.77 1.04 3.50
CA PHE A 134 5.79 0.14 2.35
C PHE A 134 7.05 0.34 1.49
N ASN A 135 7.42 1.59 1.20
CA ASN A 135 8.61 1.90 0.40
C ASN A 135 9.93 1.52 1.11
N VAL A 136 9.92 1.34 2.44
CA VAL A 136 11.07 0.83 3.22
C VAL A 136 11.07 -0.70 3.30
N GLU A 137 9.90 -1.32 3.49
CA GLU A 137 9.77 -2.76 3.77
C GLU A 137 9.64 -3.63 2.51
N ALA A 138 9.17 -3.06 1.41
CA ALA A 138 9.00 -3.80 0.17
C ALA A 138 10.36 -4.10 -0.48
N PRO A 139 10.58 -5.31 -1.03
CA PRO A 139 11.77 -5.59 -1.83
C PRO A 139 11.92 -4.57 -2.96
N ALA A 140 13.14 -4.16 -3.28
CA ALA A 140 13.44 -3.10 -4.26
C ALA A 140 12.86 -3.32 -5.68
N LEU A 141 12.39 -4.55 -5.98
CA LEU A 141 11.74 -4.93 -7.23
C LEU A 141 10.24 -4.61 -7.27
N VAL A 142 9.63 -4.25 -6.14
CA VAL A 142 8.23 -3.84 -6.06
C VAL A 142 8.16 -2.33 -6.34
N ASN A 143 7.34 -1.94 -7.32
CA ASN A 143 7.21 -0.55 -7.74
C ASN A 143 7.00 0.38 -6.53
N GLU A 144 7.88 1.39 -6.39
CA GLU A 144 7.68 2.47 -5.43
C GLU A 144 6.28 3.04 -5.62
N ARG A 145 5.51 3.13 -4.52
CA ARG A 145 4.20 3.75 -4.61
C ARG A 145 4.38 5.26 -4.62
N PRO A 146 3.83 5.98 -5.61
CA PRO A 146 3.93 7.43 -5.64
C PRO A 146 3.32 8.00 -4.36
N ALA A 147 4.10 8.85 -3.69
CA ALA A 147 3.69 9.45 -2.43
C ALA A 147 2.36 10.19 -2.60
N LEU A 148 1.45 10.04 -1.64
CA LEU A 148 0.32 10.94 -1.53
C LEU A 148 0.83 12.31 -1.03
N TRP A 149 0.69 13.33 -1.88
CA TRP A 149 1.05 14.71 -1.55
C TRP A 149 -0.12 15.34 -0.78
N VAL A 150 -0.19 15.04 0.52
CA VAL A 150 -1.32 15.43 1.37
C VAL A 150 -1.64 16.92 1.26
N ASP A 151 -0.61 17.76 1.32
CA ASP A 151 -0.79 19.22 1.31
C ASP A 151 -1.42 19.70 0.00
N ARG A 152 -1.04 19.10 -1.15
CA ARG A 152 -1.66 19.37 -2.46
C ARG A 152 -3.13 18.95 -2.51
N GLU A 153 -3.49 17.83 -1.88
CA GLU A 153 -4.89 17.41 -1.82
C GLU A 153 -5.72 18.33 -0.92
N LEU A 154 -5.14 18.84 0.16
CA LEU A 154 -5.80 19.83 1.02
C LEU A 154 -5.98 21.16 0.30
N GLU A 155 -4.96 21.63 -0.43
CA GLU A 155 -5.08 22.80 -1.31
C GLU A 155 -6.21 22.62 -2.31
N ARG A 156 -6.32 21.44 -2.95
CA ARG A 156 -7.43 21.13 -3.87
C ARG A 156 -8.80 21.19 -3.20
N LEU A 157 -8.93 20.77 -1.93
CA LEU A 157 -10.18 20.91 -1.19
C LEU A 157 -10.49 22.38 -0.89
N ASP A 158 -9.48 23.15 -0.48
CA ASP A 158 -9.58 24.58 -0.17
C ASP A 158 -9.98 25.38 -1.42
N GLU A 159 -9.32 25.14 -2.55
CA GLU A 159 -9.62 25.75 -3.85
C GLU A 159 -11.06 25.48 -4.29
N ARG A 160 -11.57 24.26 -4.11
CA ARG A 160 -12.97 23.91 -4.41
C ARG A 160 -13.94 24.67 -3.52
N ALA A 161 -13.63 24.86 -2.24
CA ALA A 161 -14.46 25.64 -1.34
C ALA A 161 -14.46 27.13 -1.72
N LEU A 162 -13.28 27.68 -2.05
CA LEU A 162 -13.12 29.05 -2.52
C LEU A 162 -13.89 29.30 -3.82
N ALA A 163 -13.77 28.40 -4.80
CA ALA A 163 -14.49 28.48 -6.08
C ALA A 163 -16.02 28.42 -5.89
N ALA A 164 -16.49 27.75 -4.84
CA ALA A 164 -17.90 27.71 -4.48
C ALA A 164 -18.41 28.97 -3.74
N GLY A 165 -17.50 29.88 -3.34
CA GLY A 165 -17.85 31.15 -2.69
C GLY A 165 -17.46 31.25 -1.20
N ALA A 166 -16.64 30.32 -0.69
CA ALA A 166 -16.19 30.37 0.70
C ALA A 166 -15.32 31.62 0.97
N PRO A 167 -15.40 32.23 2.18
CA PRO A 167 -14.55 33.36 2.53
C PRO A 167 -13.07 33.01 2.49
N ARG A 168 -12.26 33.80 1.77
CA ARG A 168 -10.80 33.62 1.68
C ARG A 168 -10.09 33.62 3.03
N SER A 169 -10.62 34.34 4.01
CA SER A 169 -10.07 34.42 5.37
C SER A 169 -10.03 33.09 6.12
N TRP A 170 -10.71 32.05 5.61
CA TRP A 170 -10.68 30.72 6.21
C TRP A 170 -9.46 29.89 5.81
N PHE A 171 -8.81 30.22 4.68
CA PHE A 171 -7.76 29.40 4.07
C PHE A 171 -6.43 30.14 3.90
N ALA A 172 -6.32 31.36 4.45
CA ALA A 172 -5.20 32.29 4.24
C ALA A 172 -3.84 31.78 4.78
N GLU A 173 -3.81 30.68 5.53
CA GLU A 173 -2.56 30.04 5.97
C GLU A 173 -1.95 29.12 4.89
N SER A 174 -2.78 28.50 4.05
CA SER A 174 -2.35 27.48 3.06
C SER A 174 -1.50 28.08 1.92
N SER A 175 -1.67 29.37 1.62
CA SER A 175 -1.01 30.04 0.47
C SER A 175 0.44 30.48 0.72
N ARG A 176 1.01 30.25 1.92
CA ARG A 176 2.37 30.69 2.27
C ARG A 176 3.50 29.72 1.88
N HIS A 177 3.19 28.52 1.39
CA HIS A 177 4.18 27.47 1.14
C HIS A 177 4.53 27.25 -0.34
N GLN A 178 4.09 28.14 -1.26
CA GLN A 178 4.44 28.05 -2.69
C GLN A 178 5.70 28.84 -3.11
N THR A 179 6.49 29.34 -2.17
CA THR A 179 7.77 30.00 -2.48
C THR A 179 8.89 29.56 -1.53
N SER A 180 9.53 28.43 -1.81
CA SER A 180 10.95 28.17 -1.54
C SER A 180 11.42 26.95 -2.33
#